data_AF-A0A7W6R769-F1
#
_entry.id   AF-A0A7W6R769-F1
#
_cell.length_a   1.000
_cell.length_b   1.000
_cell.length_c   1.000
_cell.angle_alpha   90.00
_cell.angle_beta   90.00
_cell.angle_gamma   90.00
#
_symmetry.space_group_name_H-M   'P 1'
#
loop_
_entity.id
_entity.type
_entity.pdbx_description
1 polymer ?
#
loop_
_entity_poly.entity_id
_entity_poly.type
_entity_poly.pdbx_seq_one_letter_code
_entity_poly.pdbx_strand_id
1 'polypeptide(L)' 'MLTKACVWLDKGQKFGIEGHGFMRVDLSCPRATVGEPIWRITCRMRRRLQAR' A
#
# COMPACT_ATOMS: atom_id res chain seq x y z
N MET A 1 -8.41 4.25 -6.50
CA MET A 1 -7.88 3.87 -5.17
C MET A 1 -6.68 2.95 -5.32
N LEU A 2 -5.91 2.73 -4.23
CA LEU A 2 -4.79 1.78 -4.15
C LEU A 2 -5.18 0.33 -4.50
N THR A 3 -6.48 0.02 -4.51
CA THR A 3 -7.03 -1.26 -4.99
C THR A 3 -6.61 -1.64 -6.42
N LYS A 4 -6.23 -0.66 -7.26
CA LYS A 4 -5.71 -0.89 -8.61
C LYS A 4 -4.19 -1.13 -8.67
N ALA A 5 -3.49 -1.08 -7.54
CA ALA A 5 -2.05 -1.37 -7.47
C ALA A 5 -1.77 -2.88 -7.44
N CYS A 6 -2.80 -3.72 -7.30
CA CYS A 6 -2.68 -5.18 -7.16
C CYS A 6 -1.73 -5.60 -6.03
N VAL A 7 -1.72 -4.83 -4.92
CA VAL A 7 -0.97 -5.13 -3.70
C VAL A 7 -1.98 -5.39 -2.59
N TRP A 8 -1.76 -6.46 -1.82
CA TRP A 8 -2.57 -6.76 -0.64
C TRP A 8 -2.16 -5.84 0.52
N LEU A 9 -3.11 -5.08 1.05
CA LEU A 9 -2.90 -4.18 2.17
C LEU A 9 -3.96 -4.45 3.25
N ASP A 10 -3.51 -4.72 4.47
CA ASP A 10 -4.40 -4.79 5.63
C ASP A 10 -4.75 -3.38 6.09
N LYS A 11 -6.04 -3.14 6.41
CA LYS A 11 -6.47 -1.92 7.08
C LYS A 11 -5.90 -1.87 8.50
N GLY A 12 -5.34 -0.73 8.90
CA GLY A 12 -4.71 -0.57 10.21
C GLY A 12 -5.66 -0.77 11.39
N GLN A 13 -6.96 -0.49 11.23
CA GLN A 13 -7.98 -0.70 12.27
C GLN A 13 -8.06 -2.16 12.77
N LYS A 14 -7.59 -3.13 11.96
CA LYS A 14 -7.46 -4.54 12.38
C LYS A 14 -6.50 -4.72 13.56
N PHE A 15 -5.60 -3.77 13.81
CA PHE A 15 -4.56 -3.83 14.85
C PHE A 15 -4.81 -2.87 16.01
N GLY A 16 -5.99 -2.25 16.09
CA GLY A 16 -6.36 -1.31 17.14
C GLY A 16 -6.82 0.04 16.58
N ILE A 17 -7.41 0.86 17.47
CA ILE A 17 -7.94 2.19 17.09
C ILE A 17 -6.84 3.14 16.60
N GLU A 18 -5.63 3.01 17.14
CA GLU A 18 -4.45 3.78 16.73
C GLU A 18 -4.03 3.50 15.29
N GLY A 19 -4.42 2.35 14.73
CA GLY A 19 -4.19 2.02 13.32
C GLY A 19 -5.11 2.77 12.34
N HIS A 20 -6.01 3.63 12.83
CA HIS A 20 -6.89 4.40 11.96
C HIS A 20 -6.07 5.36 11.06
N GLY A 21 -6.30 5.28 9.74
CA GLY A 21 -5.55 6.06 8.75
C GLY A 21 -4.29 5.37 8.21
N PHE A 22 -3.91 4.22 8.78
CA PHE A 22 -2.77 3.43 8.32
C PHE A 22 -3.19 2.19 7.51
N MET A 23 -2.25 1.71 6.70
CA MET A 23 -2.34 0.43 6.00
C MET A 23 -1.05 -0.35 6.27
N ARG A 24 -1.15 -1.67 6.40
CA ARG A 24 -0.01 -2.57 6.60
C ARG A 24 0.20 -3.43 5.36
N VAL A 25 1.46 -3.65 4.99
CA VAL A 25 1.88 -4.59 3.95
C VAL A 25 2.82 -5.62 4.56
N ASP A 26 2.73 -6.86 4.09
CA ASP A 26 3.64 -7.92 4.48
C ASP A 26 4.87 -7.93 3.56
N LEU A 27 6.06 -8.18 4.13
CA LEU A 27 7.34 -8.23 3.41
C LEU A 27 7.94 -9.64 3.40
N SER A 28 7.13 -10.68 3.60
CA SER A 28 7.55 -12.08 3.53
C SER A 28 7.78 -12.52 2.09
N CYS A 29 8.69 -11.83 1.41
CA CYS A 29 9.11 -12.10 0.05
C CYS A 29 10.61 -11.80 -0.12
N PRO A 30 11.26 -12.34 -1.16
CA PRO A 30 12.64 -11.99 -1.45
C PRO A 30 12.81 -10.49 -1.66
N ARG A 31 13.96 -9.92 -1.27
CA ARG A 31 14.28 -8.50 -1.49
C ARG A 31 14.09 -8.07 -2.95
N ALA A 32 14.40 -8.97 -3.90
CA ALA A 32 14.21 -8.74 -5.33
C ALA A 32 12.75 -8.44 -5.71
N THR A 33 11.79 -8.99 -4.96
CA THR A 33 10.35 -8.84 -5.21
C THR A 33 9.76 -7.57 -4.60
N VAL A 34 10.46 -6.91 -3.65
CA VAL A 34 9.93 -5.75 -2.91
C VAL A 34 9.77 -4.50 -3.78
N GLY A 35 10.62 -4.33 -4.79
CA GLY A 35 10.66 -3.10 -5.60
C GLY A 35 9.37 -2.86 -6.40
N GLU A 36 8.83 -3.91 -7.02
CA GLU A 36 7.62 -3.81 -7.86
C GLU A 36 6.36 -3.33 -7.10
N PRO A 37 5.96 -3.91 -5.96
CA PRO A 37 4.81 -3.43 -5.19
C PRO A 37 4.99 -1.99 -4.68
N ILE A 38 6.19 -1.60 -4.26
CA ILE A 38 6.49 -0.20 -3.86
C ILE A 38 6.28 0.76 -5.04
N TRP A 39 6.78 0.40 -6.22
CA TRP A 39 6.60 1.22 -7.42
C TRP A 39 5.11 1.36 -7.79
N ARG A 40 4.35 0.26 -7.78
CA ARG A 40 2.90 0.26 -8.07
C ARG A 40 2.12 1.17 -7.11
N ILE A 41 2.43 1.11 -5.81
CA ILE A 41 1.83 1.98 -4.79
C ILE A 41 2.16 3.45 -5.08
N THR A 42 3.44 3.76 -5.30
CA THR A 42 3.94 5.13 -5.53
C THR A 42 3.31 5.77 -6.77
N CYS A 43 3.32 5.06 -7.90
CA CYS A 43 2.69 5.53 -9.13
C CYS A 43 1.19 5.79 -8.95
N ARG A 44 0.48 4.95 -8.19
CA ARG A 44 -0.95 5.14 -7.94
C ARG A 44 -1.23 6.32 -7.01
N MET A 45 -0.40 6.54 -6.00
CA MET A 45 -0.51 7.69 -5.10
C MET A 45 -0.28 9.00 -5.84
N ARG A 46 0.78 9.09 -6.66
CA ARG A 46 1.04 10.27 -7.51
C ARG A 46 -0.15 10.62 -8.40
N ARG A 47 -0.71 9.64 -9.12
CA ARG A 47 -1.90 9.84 -9.96
C ARG A 47 -3.13 10.31 -9.18
N ARG A 48 -3.28 9.89 -7.93
CA ARG A 48 -4.39 10.34 -7.06
C ARG A 48 -4.20 11.80 -6.63
N LEU A 49 -2.98 12.21 -6.35
CA LEU A 49 -2.66 13.59 -5.98
C LEU A 49 -2.83 14.57 -7.15
N GLN A 50 -2.51 14.14 -8.37
CA GLN A 50 -2.67 14.95 -9.58
C GLN A 50 -4.12 15.04 -10.10
N ALA A 51 -4.99 14.13 -9.66
CA ALA A 51 -6.41 14.10 -10.04
C ALA A 51 -7.32 14.75 -8.97
N ARG A 52 -6.72 15.47 -8.02
CA ARG A 52 -7.37 16.30 -7.01
C ARG A 52 -7.04 17.75 -7.28
#